data_AF-A0A285TJX9-F1
#
_entry.id   AF-A0A285TJX9-F1
#
_cell.length_a   1.000
_cell.length_b   1.000
_cell.length_c   1.000
_cell.angle_alpha   90.00
_cell.angle_beta   90.00
_cell.angle_gamma   90.00
#
_symmetry.space_group_name_H-M   'P 1'
#
loop_
_entity.id
_entity.type
_entity.pdbx_description
1 polymer ?
#
loop_
_entity_poly.entity_id
_entity_poly.type
_entity_poly.pdbx_seq_one_letter_code
_entity_poly.pdbx_strand_id
1 'polypeptide(L)' 'MKIDDDVLERLGVYFVYFDIYNLYGIPFETFVERWKKGILGEYLEV' A
#
# COMPACT_ATOMS: atom_id res chain seq x y z
N MET A 1 -19.67 16.09 12.71
CA MET A 1 -18.61 16.70 11.86
C MET A 1 -18.51 15.81 10.63
N LYS A 2 -18.81 16.33 9.44
CA LYS A 2 -18.55 15.58 8.19
C LYS A 2 -17.09 15.82 7.83
N ILE A 3 -16.35 14.74 7.62
CA ILE A 3 -15.03 14.82 7.01
C ILE A 3 -15.24 15.12 5.53
N ASP A 4 -14.38 15.98 4.99
CA ASP A 4 -14.34 16.35 3.59
C ASP A 4 -13.86 15.18 2.71
N ASP A 5 -14.46 15.01 1.53
CA ASP A 5 -14.19 13.86 0.66
C ASP A 5 -12.73 13.85 0.17
N ASP A 6 -12.11 15.01 -0.08
CA ASP A 6 -10.70 15.09 -0.49
C ASP A 6 -9.76 14.64 0.63
N VAL A 7 -10.15 14.92 1.89
CA VAL A 7 -9.41 14.47 3.06
C VAL A 7 -9.52 12.95 3.22
N LEU A 8 -10.72 12.38 3.00
CA LEU A 8 -10.92 10.93 3.04
C LEU A 8 -10.09 10.22 1.96
N GLU A 9 -10.04 10.77 0.74
CA GLU A 9 -9.25 10.20 -0.35
C GLU A 9 -7.75 10.19 -0.01
N ARG A 10 -7.21 11.30 0.49
CA ARG A 10 -5.80 11.40 0.89
C ARG A 10 -5.45 10.46 2.05
N LEU A 11 -6.35 10.33 3.02
CA LEU A 11 -6.18 9.38 4.12
C LEU A 11 -6.17 7.94 3.61
N GLY A 12 -7.05 7.60 2.66
CA GLY A 12 -7.06 6.29 2.02
C GLY A 12 -5.71 5.95 1.38
N VAL A 13 -5.14 6.88 0.61
CA VAL A 13 -3.80 6.71 0.01
C VAL A 13 -2.73 6.52 1.09
N TYR A 14 -2.74 7.35 2.13
CA TYR A 14 -1.79 7.24 3.23
C TYR A 14 -1.83 5.87 3.91
N PHE A 15 -3.02 5.36 4.24
CA PHE A 15 -3.17 4.06 4.90
C PHE A 15 -2.66 2.91 4.04
N VAL A 16 -2.90 2.94 2.73
CA VAL A 16 -2.34 1.95 1.80
C VAL A 16 -0.81 1.96 1.82
N TYR A 17 -0.19 3.14 1.75
CA TYR A 17 1.26 3.25 1.77
C TYR A 17 1.86 2.78 3.10
N PHE A 18 1.21 3.13 4.21
CA PHE A 18 1.61 2.72 5.54
C PHE A 18 1.52 1.21 5.74
N ASP A 19 0.43 0.58 5.32
CA ASP A 19 0.25 -0.87 5.44
C ASP A 19 1.25 -1.64 4.59
N ILE A 20 1.52 -1.20 3.36
CA ILE A 20 2.55 -1.82 2.52
C ILE A 20 3.92 -1.72 3.17
N TYR A 21 4.26 -0.56 3.75
CA TYR A 21 5.52 -0.41 4.47
C TYR A 21 5.58 -1.34 5.70
N ASN A 22 4.51 -1.45 6.48
CA ASN A 22 4.47 -2.31 7.66
C ASN A 22 4.55 -3.80 7.34
N LEU A 23 3.88 -4.25 6.28
CA LEU A 23 3.83 -5.66 5.90
C LEU A 23 5.13 -6.12 5.24
N TYR A 24 5.72 -5.30 4.38
CA TYR A 24 6.83 -5.69 3.53
C TYR A 24 8.17 -5.02 3.87
N GLY A 25 8.18 -4.02 4.76
CA GLY A 25 9.37 -3.27 5.13
C GLY A 25 9.96 -2.42 3.99
N ILE A 26 9.20 -2.19 2.93
CA ILE A 26 9.66 -1.47 1.72
C ILE A 26 8.68 -0.34 1.33
N PRO A 27 9.16 0.72 0.67
CA PRO A 27 8.29 1.76 0.12
C PRO A 27 7.30 1.20 -0.91
N PHE A 28 6.15 1.85 -1.06
CA PHE A 28 5.08 1.45 -1.97
C PHE A 28 5.55 1.29 -3.41
N GLU A 29 6.42 2.19 -3.90
CA GLU A 29 6.95 2.16 -5.26
C GLU A 29 7.78 0.90 -5.50
N THR A 30 8.63 0.55 -4.52
CA THR A 30 9.42 -0.69 -4.57
C THR A 30 8.51 -1.93 -4.51
N PHE A 31 7.45 -1.88 -3.72
CA PHE A 31 6.44 -2.93 -3.68
C PHE A 31 5.79 -3.12 -5.06
N VAL A 32 5.32 -2.04 -5.71
CA VAL A 32 4.68 -2.11 -7.03
C VAL A 32 5.65 -2.66 -8.08
N GLU A 33 6.91 -2.25 -8.07
CA GLU A 33 7.93 -2.78 -8.99
C GLU A 33 8.14 -4.29 -8.81
N ARG A 34 8.24 -4.76 -7.57
CA ARG A 34 8.42 -6.19 -7.26
C ARG A 34 7.17 -7.00 -7.58
N TRP A 35 6.00 -6.44 -7.31
CA TRP A 35 4.71 -7.06 -7.60
C TRP A 35 4.51 -7.26 -9.10
N LYS A 36 4.78 -6.21 -9.90
CA LYS A 36 4.74 -6.29 -11.38
C LYS A 36 5.69 -7.32 -11.96
N LYS A 37 6.81 -7.59 -11.28
CA LYS A 37 7.79 -8.62 -11.66
C LYS A 37 7.41 -10.03 -11.18
N GLY A 38 6.28 -10.19 -10.48
CA GLY A 38 5.81 -11.47 -9.93
C GLY A 38 6.58 -11.95 -8.69
N ILE A 39 7.48 -11.13 -8.13
CA ILE A 39 8.40 -11.53 -7.04
C ILE A 39 7.67 -11.65 -5.70
N LEU A 40 6.56 -10.92 -5.52
CA LEU A 40 5.76 -10.94 -4.29
C LEU A 40 4.68 -12.05 -4.27
N GLY A 41 4.48 -12.77 -5.39
CA GLY A 41 3.43 -13.79 -5.51
C GLY A 41 3.63 -15.01 -4.60
N GLU A 42 4.86 -15.30 -4.18
CA GLU A 42 5.16 -16.42 -3.29
C GLU A 42 4.84 -16.16 -1.80
N TYR A 43 4.60 -14.91 -1.41
CA TYR A 43 4.27 -14.53 -0.02
C TYR A 43 2.77 -14.28 0.23
N LEU A 44 1.92 -14.44 -0.80
CA LEU A 44 0.49 -14.14 -0.76
C LEU A 44 -0.40 -15.40 -0.73
N GLU A 45 0.18 -16.61 -0.66
CA GLU A 45 -0.53 -17.87 -0.43
C GLU A 45 -0.67 -18.20 1.07
N VAL A 46 -1.08 -17.23 1.90
CA VAL A 46 -1.45 -17.49 3.31
C VAL A 46 -2.77 -16.80 3.65
#